data_AF-X0VUB2-F1
#
_entry.id   AF-X0VUB2-F1
#
_cell.length_a   1.000
_cell.length_b   1.000
_cell.length_c   1.000
_cell.angle_alpha   90.00
_cell.angle_beta   90.00
_cell.angle_gamma   90.00
#
_symmetry.space_group_name_H-M   'P 1'
#
loop_
_entity.id
_entity.type
_entity.pdbx_description
1 polymer ?
#
loop_
_entity_poly.entity_id
_entity_poly.type
_entity_poly.pdbx_seq_one_letter_code
_entity_poly.pdbx_strand_id
1 'polypeptide(L)'
;MMATLTKGLSRYGLIAALALGAIALTTAHADAFSASVEAACAGDYFSYCSAHPVEGKSVTRCMRANGHRLSKRCVNALVAAGEVSKREVSSR
;
A
#
# COMPACT_ATOMS: atom_id res chain seq x y z
N MET A 1 -2.66 25.64 -20.83
CA MET A 1 -4.07 26.12 -20.83
C MET A 1 -4.62 26.18 -19.40
N MET A 2 -4.06 27.01 -18.52
CA MET A 2 -4.54 27.14 -17.12
C MET A 2 -4.64 28.61 -16.64
N ALA A 3 -4.63 29.58 -17.56
CA ALA A 3 -4.53 31.01 -17.22
C ALA A 3 -5.77 31.84 -17.59
N THR A 4 -6.93 31.20 -17.77
CA THR A 4 -8.18 31.90 -18.12
C THR A 4 -9.19 31.99 -16.97
N LEU A 5 -8.94 31.33 -15.84
CA LEU A 5 -9.92 31.24 -14.74
C LEU A 5 -9.94 32.43 -13.77
N THR A 6 -9.04 33.42 -13.93
CA THR A 6 -8.94 34.59 -13.03
C THR A 6 -9.80 35.78 -13.49
N LYS A 7 -10.30 35.80 -14.73
CA LYS A 7 -11.04 36.95 -15.30
C LYS A 7 -12.56 36.92 -15.09
N GLY A 8 -13.13 35.79 -14.64
CA GLY A 8 -14.57 35.63 -14.42
C GLY A 8 -15.10 36.16 -13.08
N LEU A 9 -14.22 36.41 -12.11
CA LEU A 9 -14.61 36.76 -10.73
C LEU A 9 -14.89 38.26 -10.50
N SER A 10 -14.64 39.13 -11.48
CA SER A 10 -14.78 40.60 -11.30
C SER A 10 -16.22 41.12 -11.39
N ARG A 11 -17.21 40.28 -11.74
CA ARG A 11 -18.62 40.69 -11.92
C ARG A 11 -19.60 40.01 -10.98
N TYR A 12 -19.18 39.03 -10.20
CA TYR A 12 -20.00 38.40 -9.17
C TYR A 12 -19.64 38.97 -7.80
N GLY A 13 -19.68 40.30 -7.70
CA GLY A 13 -19.92 40.97 -6.43
C GLY A 13 -21.41 40.84 -6.11
N LEU A 14 -21.69 40.46 -4.87
CA LEU A 14 -22.99 40.08 -4.31
C LEU A 14 -23.49 38.68 -4.73
N ILE A 15 -23.91 37.93 -3.70
CA ILE A 15 -24.63 36.66 -3.68
C ILE A 15 -23.75 35.41 -3.63
N ALA A 16 -24.00 34.61 -2.57
CA ALA A 16 -23.50 33.27 -2.25
C ALA A 16 -22.20 33.19 -1.42
N ALA A 17 -22.33 33.58 -0.15
CA ALA A 17 -21.60 32.94 0.94
C ALA A 17 -21.91 31.43 0.99
N LEU A 18 -20.98 30.64 1.55
CA LEU A 18 -21.08 29.22 1.94
C LEU A 18 -20.80 28.17 0.84
N ALA A 19 -19.53 27.88 0.58
CA ALA A 19 -19.08 26.53 0.19
C ALA A 19 -17.55 26.41 0.32
N LEU A 20 -17.02 26.55 1.54
CA LEU A 20 -15.64 26.21 1.86
C LEU A 20 -15.63 24.93 2.71
N GLY A 21 -14.94 23.90 2.22
CA GLY A 21 -14.30 22.90 3.07
C GLY A 21 -14.99 21.55 3.18
N ALA A 22 -14.51 20.58 2.39
CA ALA A 22 -14.22 19.21 2.83
C ALA A 22 -13.65 18.41 1.65
N ILE A 23 -12.33 18.50 1.40
CA ILE A 23 -11.65 17.50 0.58
C ILE A 23 -11.08 16.47 1.57
N ALA A 24 -11.73 15.32 1.66
CA ALA A 24 -11.26 14.20 2.48
C ALA A 24 -9.90 13.71 1.97
N LEU A 25 -8.92 13.63 2.88
CA LEU A 25 -7.62 13.01 2.60
C LEU A 25 -7.82 11.51 2.39
N THR A 26 -7.62 11.03 1.16
CA THR A 26 -7.50 9.59 0.90
C THR A 26 -6.04 9.20 1.07
N THR A 27 -5.71 8.57 2.19
CA THR A 27 -4.38 7.95 2.38
C THR A 27 -4.35 6.64 1.59
N ALA A 28 -3.90 6.73 0.33
CA ALA A 28 -3.52 5.56 -0.44
C ALA A 28 -2.37 4.86 0.28
N HIS A 29 -2.69 3.83 1.07
CA HIS A 29 -1.69 2.92 1.58
C HIS A 29 -1.22 2.13 0.37
N ALA A 30 -0.12 2.57 -0.24
CA ALA A 30 0.62 1.72 -1.13
C ALA A 30 1.23 0.63 -0.24
N ASP A 31 0.63 -0.56 -0.24
CA ASP A 31 1.24 -1.79 0.28
C ASP A 31 2.46 -2.09 -0.59
N ALA A 32 3.51 -1.31 -0.37
CA ALA A 32 4.86 -1.63 -0.73
C ALA A 32 5.33 -2.62 0.32
N PHE A 33 5.93 -3.71 -0.14
CA PHE A 33 6.60 -4.67 0.71
C PHE A 33 7.49 -3.88 1.69
N SER A 34 7.05 -3.78 2.94
CA SER A 34 7.66 -2.84 3.88
C SER A 34 9.05 -3.35 4.24
N ALA A 35 10.02 -2.45 4.42
CA ALA A 35 11.35 -2.80 4.92
C ALA A 35 11.29 -3.63 6.23
N SER A 36 10.22 -3.46 7.01
CA SER A 36 9.94 -4.29 8.20
C SER A 36 9.63 -5.76 7.86
N VAL A 37 8.87 -6.02 6.79
CA VAL A 37 8.58 -7.35 6.27
C VAL A 37 9.83 -7.95 5.65
N GLU A 38 10.59 -7.16 4.90
CA GLU A 38 11.86 -7.59 4.33
C GLU A 38 12.86 -8.07 5.40
N ALA A 39 13.07 -7.28 6.45
CA ALA A 39 13.97 -7.65 7.55
C ALA A 39 13.47 -8.90 8.32
N ALA A 40 12.16 -9.08 8.44
CA ALA A 40 11.58 -10.25 9.08
C ALA A 40 11.68 -11.51 8.20
N CYS A 41 11.58 -11.34 6.88
CA CYS A 41 11.50 -12.40 5.89
C CYS A 41 12.81 -12.67 5.14
N ALA A 42 13.90 -11.97 5.43
CA ALA A 42 15.15 -12.05 4.65
C ALA A 42 15.65 -13.50 4.45
N GLY A 43 15.69 -14.33 5.50
CA GLY A 43 16.12 -15.72 5.38
C GLY A 43 15.19 -16.57 4.50
N ASP A 44 13.88 -16.37 4.63
CA ASP A 44 12.89 -17.05 3.80
C ASP A 44 12.94 -16.56 2.34
N TYR A 45 13.21 -15.26 2.14
CA TYR A 45 13.39 -14.65 0.83
C TYR A 45 14.56 -15.28 0.10
N PHE A 46 15.73 -15.36 0.72
CA PHE A 46 16.91 -15.96 0.09
C PHE A 46 16.69 -17.43 -0.27
N SER A 47 15.89 -18.14 0.53
CA SER A 47 15.62 -19.57 0.36
C SER A 47 14.61 -19.88 -0.74
N TYR A 48 13.59 -19.03 -0.95
CA TYR A 48 12.45 -19.35 -1.81
C TYR A 48 12.15 -18.32 -2.91
N CYS A 49 12.54 -17.06 -2.71
CA CYS A 49 12.10 -15.94 -3.55
C CYS A 49 13.24 -15.08 -4.10
N SER A 50 14.50 -15.51 -3.99
CA SER A 50 15.70 -14.78 -4.42
C SER A 50 15.77 -14.46 -5.92
N ALA A 51 14.95 -15.12 -6.74
CA ALA A 51 14.80 -14.82 -8.16
C ALA A 51 13.98 -13.55 -8.45
N HIS A 52 13.26 -13.02 -7.46
CA HIS A 52 12.48 -11.80 -7.59
C HIS A 52 13.22 -10.63 -6.96
N PRO A 53 13.07 -9.39 -7.45
CA PRO A 53 13.58 -8.23 -6.73
C PRO A 53 12.92 -8.13 -5.35
N VAL A 54 13.70 -7.73 -4.35
CA VAL A 54 13.30 -7.56 -2.94
C VAL A 54 12.19 -6.51 -2.79
N GLU A 55 12.13 -5.59 -3.75
CA GLU A 55 11.16 -4.50 -3.77
C GLU A 55 9.96 -4.85 -4.66
N GLY A 56 8.76 -4.59 -4.16
CA GLY A 56 7.54 -4.57 -4.97
C GLY A 56 6.76 -5.88 -5.04
N LYS A 57 5.80 -5.92 -5.97
CA LYS A 57 4.72 -6.94 -5.97
C LYS A 57 5.17 -8.36 -6.33
N SER A 58 6.34 -8.51 -6.97
CA SER A 58 6.87 -9.82 -7.37
C SER A 58 7.26 -10.66 -6.16
N VAL A 59 8.02 -10.08 -5.21
CA VAL A 59 8.40 -10.79 -3.99
C VAL A 59 7.18 -11.08 -3.11
N THR A 60 6.23 -10.15 -2.98
CA THR A 60 4.98 -10.37 -2.24
C THR A 60 4.25 -11.59 -2.78
N ARG A 61 4.12 -11.71 -4.10
CA ARG A 61 3.43 -12.83 -4.74
C ARG A 61 4.17 -14.14 -4.52
N CYS A 62 5.50 -14.15 -4.63
CA CYS A 62 6.30 -15.32 -4.33
C CYS A 62 6.16 -15.77 -2.87
N MET A 63 6.22 -14.82 -1.93
CA MET A 63 6.03 -15.07 -0.50
C MET A 63 4.64 -15.63 -0.21
N ARG A 64 3.60 -15.08 -0.82
CA ARG A 64 2.23 -15.60 -0.68
C ARG A 64 2.10 -17.04 -1.16
N ALA A 65 2.69 -17.36 -2.31
CA ALA A 65 2.69 -18.70 -2.90
C ALA A 65 3.49 -19.71 -2.05
N ASN A 66 4.65 -19.29 -1.52
CA ASN A 66 5.50 -20.13 -0.69
C ASN A 66 5.14 -20.07 0.80
N GLY A 67 4.06 -19.42 1.20
CA GLY A 67 3.78 -19.11 2.60
C GLY A 67 3.65 -20.31 3.55
N HIS A 68 3.46 -21.53 3.03
CA HIS A 68 3.52 -22.77 3.81
C HIS A 68 4.95 -23.21 4.16
N ARG A 69 5.95 -22.74 3.41
CA ARG A 69 7.38 -23.02 3.58
C ARG A 69 8.11 -21.92 4.34
N LEU A 70 7.49 -20.75 4.46
CA LEU A 70 8.06 -19.61 5.18
C LEU A 70 8.02 -19.86 6.69
N SER A 71 8.97 -19.25 7.40
CA SER A 71 8.97 -19.24 8.85
C SER A 71 7.71 -18.57 9.43
N LYS A 72 7.30 -19.02 10.63
CA LYS A 72 6.19 -18.39 11.38
C LYS A 72 6.42 -16.88 11.60
N ARG A 73 7.69 -16.47 11.77
CA ARG A 73 8.07 -15.07 11.92
C ARG A 73 7.71 -14.27 10.67
N CYS A 74 8.09 -14.76 9.48
CA CYS A 74 7.78 -14.08 8.23
C CYS A 74 6.27 -14.06 7.95
N VAL A 75 5.56 -15.17 8.18
CA VAL A 75 4.09 -15.21 8.02
C VAL A 75 3.39 -14.20 8.92
N ASN A 76 3.81 -14.09 10.18
CA ASN A 76 3.24 -13.09 11.11
C ASN A 76 3.52 -11.65 10.65
N ALA A 77 4.72 -11.38 10.12
CA ALA A 77 5.06 -10.07 9.57
C ALA A 77 4.19 -9.72 8.34
N LEU A 78 3.98 -10.69 7.44
CA LEU A 78 3.11 -10.53 6.28
C LEU A 78 1.64 -10.27 6.68
N VAL A 79 1.15 -10.94 7.72
CA VAL A 79 -0.19 -10.69 8.27
C VAL A 79 -0.28 -9.30 8.91
N ALA A 80 0.74 -8.90 9.68
CA ALA A 80 0.78 -7.60 10.33
C ALA A 80 0.84 -6.45 9.31
N ALA A 81 1.51 -6.66 8.18
CA ALA A 81 1.58 -5.72 7.07
C ALA A 81 0.35 -5.74 6.15
N GLY A 82 -0.64 -6.61 6.39
CA GLY A 82 -1.84 -6.69 5.54
C GLY A 82 -1.63 -7.40 4.20
N GLU A 83 -0.42 -7.90 3.93
CA GLU A 83 -0.06 -8.61 2.69
C GLU A 83 -0.79 -9.97 2.57
N VAL A 84 -1.19 -10.56 3.70
CA VAL A 84 -1.91 -11.84 3.79
C VAL A 84 -2.98 -11.78 4.88
N SER A 85 -4.18 -12.28 4.61
CA SER A 85 -5.25 -12.32 5.61
C SER A 85 -5.02 -13.45 6.62
N LYS A 86 -5.33 -13.21 7.90
CA LYS A 86 -5.33 -14.25 8.95
C LYS A 86 -6.13 -15.49 8.56
N ARG A 87 -7.22 -15.31 7.79
CA ARG A 87 -8.03 -16.43 7.30
C ARG A 87 -7.27 -17.29 6.29
N GLU A 88 -6.52 -16.67 5.38
CA GLU A 88 -5.68 -17.37 4.38
C GLU A 88 -4.51 -18.09 5.04
N VAL A 89 -4.03 -17.62 6.20
CA VAL A 89 -3.01 -18.30 7.00
C VAL A 89 -3.60 -19.43 7.86
N SER A 90 -4.81 -19.25 8.41
CA SER A 90 -5.48 -20.24 9.26
C SER A 90 -6.17 -21.35 8.49
N SER A 91 -6.45 -21.15 7.20
CA SER A 91 -7.02 -22.17 6.30
C SER A 91 -5.93 -23.01 5.61
N ARG A 92 -4.68 -22.87 6.04
CA ARG A 92 -3.51 -23.64 5.61
C ARG A 92 -3.13 -24.64 6.70
#